data_AF-A0A0S8H8C5-F1
#
_entry.id   AF-A0A0S8H8C5-F1
#
_cell.length_a   1.000
_cell.length_b   1.000
_cell.length_c   1.000
_cell.angle_alpha   90.00
_cell.angle_beta   90.00
_cell.angle_gamma   90.00
#
_symmetry.space_group_name_H-M   'P 1'
#
loop_
_entity.id
_entity.type
_entity.pdbx_description
1 polymer ?
#
loop_
_entity_poly.entity_id
_entity_poly.type
_entity_poly.pdbx_seq_one_letter_code
_entity_poly.pdbx_strand_id
1 'polypeptide(L)'
;MSEFPRTEIGGVSVSRLVAGSNWWLGHTHQTQARHRWNVEYQTAKRVADVLEVFLRAGVDVTMSPLAPLMAQALSDAQQRAGRKMHWIITPWFEVNADGPDLDAAARAFDESAAAGAAFCWPHTSVTDRLYDGLTRSIRHMDRLCQMIRQRGMIPGLSTHLPEVILAADRTGLDVASYICMYNCAGFLMPIEIDWARRIIHEARKPVTTIKPMAAGRVMPYVGLPFVWTTLRDCDLVTVGTLTPDEAREVIEISLACLEGRQPRRDLQATRSKKTLTDPT
;
A
#
# COMPACT_ATOMS: atom_id res chain seq x y z
N MET A 1 -15.18 -5.33 18.58
CA MET A 1 -13.75 -5.34 18.19
C MET A 1 -13.27 -3.90 18.27
N SER A 2 -12.09 -3.66 18.84
CA SER A 2 -11.42 -2.35 18.76
C SER A 2 -11.26 -1.98 17.28
N GLU A 3 -11.47 -0.70 16.94
CA GLU A 3 -11.18 -0.19 15.61
C GLU A 3 -9.67 -0.30 15.33
N PHE A 4 -9.27 -0.58 14.07
CA PHE A 4 -7.86 -0.64 13.72
C PHE A 4 -7.16 0.70 14.01
N PRO A 5 -5.94 0.71 14.60
CA PRO A 5 -5.22 1.96 14.89
C PRO A 5 -5.11 2.89 13.68
N ARG A 6 -5.29 4.18 13.92
CA ARG A 6 -5.40 5.22 12.88
C ARG A 6 -4.20 6.17 12.90
N THR A 7 -4.02 6.89 11.81
CA THR A 7 -3.08 8.00 11.64
C THR A 7 -3.75 9.08 10.78
N GLU A 8 -3.08 10.20 10.52
CA GLU A 8 -3.58 11.27 9.67
C GLU A 8 -2.68 11.45 8.44
N ILE A 9 -3.27 11.50 7.25
CA ILE A 9 -2.58 11.84 6.00
C ILE A 9 -3.31 13.02 5.35
N GLY A 10 -2.64 14.17 5.26
CA GLY A 10 -3.18 15.34 4.57
C GLY A 10 -4.52 15.85 5.14
N GLY A 11 -4.70 15.76 6.47
CA GLY A 11 -5.96 16.14 7.14
C GLY A 11 -7.04 15.06 7.16
N VAL A 12 -6.77 13.86 6.62
CA VAL A 12 -7.72 12.74 6.61
C VAL A 12 -7.26 11.67 7.59
N SER A 13 -8.11 11.34 8.58
CA SER A 13 -7.87 10.22 9.48
C SER A 13 -8.07 8.90 8.73
N VAL A 14 -7.09 8.01 8.77
CA VAL A 14 -7.04 6.76 8.01
C VAL A 14 -6.54 5.60 8.88
N SER A 15 -6.97 4.37 8.59
CA SER A 15 -6.37 3.18 9.22
C SER A 15 -4.88 3.03 8.88
N ARG A 16 -4.05 2.61 9.84
CA ARG A 16 -2.62 2.36 9.62
C ARG A 16 -2.35 1.13 8.75
N LEU A 17 -3.28 0.17 8.69
CA LEU A 17 -3.23 -0.91 7.71
C LEU A 17 -3.89 -0.45 6.40
N VAL A 18 -3.34 -0.86 5.27
CA VAL A 18 -3.85 -0.54 3.93
C VAL A 18 -4.03 -1.83 3.13
N ALA A 19 -5.19 -2.01 2.51
CA ALA A 19 -5.45 -3.14 1.63
C ALA A 19 -4.85 -2.87 0.23
N GLY A 20 -3.81 -3.61 -0.15
CA GLY A 20 -3.07 -3.42 -1.39
C GLY A 20 -3.49 -4.39 -2.51
N SER A 21 -3.54 -3.89 -3.74
CA SER A 21 -4.18 -4.60 -4.86
C SER A 21 -3.29 -5.50 -5.71
N ASN A 22 -1.99 -5.56 -5.48
CA ASN A 22 -1.06 -6.28 -6.38
C ASN A 22 -1.43 -7.75 -6.58
N TRP A 23 -1.93 -8.43 -5.55
CA TRP A 23 -2.37 -9.82 -5.64
C TRP A 23 -3.69 -9.99 -6.39
N TRP A 24 -4.51 -8.93 -6.49
CA TRP A 24 -5.77 -8.94 -7.22
C TRP A 24 -5.59 -8.67 -8.71
N LEU A 25 -4.63 -7.81 -9.06
CA LEU A 25 -4.41 -7.32 -10.44
C LEU A 25 -3.26 -8.01 -11.17
N GLY A 26 -2.66 -9.05 -10.57
CA GLY A 26 -1.57 -9.81 -11.18
C GLY A 26 -0.16 -9.23 -10.98
N HIS A 27 0.03 -8.10 -10.32
CA HIS A 27 1.36 -7.52 -10.05
C HIS A 27 2.09 -8.19 -8.86
N THR A 28 2.09 -9.52 -8.84
CA THR A 28 2.50 -10.34 -7.68
C THR A 28 4.01 -10.38 -7.43
N HIS A 29 4.86 -9.98 -8.39
CA HIS A 29 6.32 -10.17 -8.32
C HIS A 29 6.72 -11.65 -8.07
N GLN A 30 5.92 -12.55 -8.63
CA GLN A 30 6.12 -13.98 -8.68
C GLN A 30 6.27 -14.41 -10.15
N THR A 31 6.33 -15.72 -10.40
CA THR A 31 6.43 -16.26 -11.77
C THR A 31 5.22 -15.86 -12.62
N GLN A 32 5.40 -15.88 -13.96
CA GLN A 32 4.31 -15.62 -14.90
C GLN A 32 3.11 -16.56 -14.69
N ALA A 33 3.34 -17.82 -14.30
CA ALA A 33 2.27 -18.76 -13.99
C ALA A 33 1.43 -18.31 -12.79
N ARG A 34 2.09 -17.82 -11.73
CA ARG A 34 1.39 -17.24 -10.57
C ARG A 34 0.61 -15.99 -10.94
N HIS A 35 1.21 -15.10 -11.75
CA HIS A 35 0.51 -13.93 -12.29
C HIS A 35 -0.80 -14.34 -12.99
N ARG A 36 -0.74 -15.27 -13.95
CA ARG A 36 -1.92 -15.72 -14.71
C ARG A 36 -2.99 -16.31 -13.80
N TRP A 37 -2.60 -17.21 -12.90
CA TRP A 37 -3.54 -17.82 -11.97
C TRP A 37 -4.25 -16.79 -11.10
N ASN A 38 -3.53 -15.77 -10.59
CA ASN A 38 -4.16 -14.71 -9.80
C ASN A 38 -5.17 -13.91 -10.63
N VAL A 39 -4.82 -13.51 -11.86
CA VAL A 39 -5.70 -12.73 -12.74
C VAL A 39 -6.95 -13.53 -13.11
N GLU A 40 -6.80 -14.81 -13.45
CA GLU A 40 -7.92 -15.71 -13.78
C GLU A 40 -8.81 -16.02 -12.57
N TYR A 41 -8.21 -16.14 -11.38
CA TYR A 41 -8.93 -16.41 -10.14
C TYR A 41 -9.77 -15.20 -9.71
N GLN A 42 -9.31 -13.97 -9.94
CA GLN A 42 -9.90 -12.79 -9.33
C GLN A 42 -11.12 -12.27 -10.09
N THR A 43 -12.11 -11.83 -9.31
CA THR A 43 -13.32 -11.16 -9.80
C THR A 43 -13.63 -9.99 -8.89
N ALA A 44 -14.42 -9.02 -9.37
CA ALA A 44 -14.86 -7.90 -8.54
C ALA A 44 -15.54 -8.38 -7.24
N LYS A 45 -16.35 -9.46 -7.32
CA LYS A 45 -16.98 -10.06 -6.13
C LYS A 45 -15.94 -10.59 -5.13
N ARG A 46 -14.94 -11.36 -5.59
CA ARG A 46 -13.91 -11.93 -4.70
C ARG A 46 -13.08 -10.84 -4.02
N VAL A 47 -12.71 -9.80 -4.77
CA VAL A 47 -12.04 -8.64 -4.19
C VAL A 47 -12.94 -7.89 -3.22
N ALA A 48 -14.24 -7.73 -3.52
CA ALA A 48 -15.19 -7.13 -2.59
C ALA A 48 -15.32 -7.94 -1.29
N ASP A 49 -15.34 -9.27 -1.37
CA ASP A 49 -15.39 -10.14 -0.19
C ASP A 49 -14.14 -9.95 0.72
N VAL A 50 -12.97 -9.67 0.12
CA VAL A 50 -11.73 -9.34 0.85
C VAL A 50 -11.79 -7.94 1.47
N LEU A 51 -12.19 -6.92 0.69
CA LEU A 51 -12.31 -5.54 1.16
C LEU A 51 -13.34 -5.39 2.27
N GLU A 52 -14.44 -6.15 2.22
CA GLU A 52 -15.45 -6.19 3.28
C GLU A 52 -14.87 -6.64 4.62
N VAL A 53 -13.96 -7.63 4.63
CA VAL A 53 -13.26 -8.07 5.85
C VAL A 53 -12.42 -6.92 6.43
N PHE A 54 -11.66 -6.22 5.59
CA PHE A 54 -10.88 -5.05 6.03
C PHE A 54 -11.80 -3.96 6.61
N LEU A 55 -12.86 -3.58 5.89
CA LEU A 55 -13.79 -2.55 6.34
C LEU A 55 -14.46 -2.89 7.67
N ARG A 56 -14.88 -4.14 7.87
CA ARG A 56 -15.48 -4.61 9.14
C ARG A 56 -14.49 -4.59 10.31
N ALA A 57 -13.19 -4.68 10.05
CA ALA A 57 -12.13 -4.52 11.05
C ALA A 57 -11.73 -3.05 11.28
N GLY A 58 -12.37 -2.09 10.60
CA GLY A 58 -12.00 -0.68 10.66
C GLY A 58 -10.77 -0.30 9.82
N VAL A 59 -10.38 -1.18 8.90
CA VAL A 59 -9.34 -0.90 7.90
C VAL A 59 -10.03 -0.29 6.69
N ASP A 60 -9.92 1.04 6.55
CA ASP A 60 -10.71 1.85 5.63
C ASP A 60 -9.88 2.53 4.55
N VAL A 61 -8.70 1.98 4.24
CA VAL A 61 -7.86 2.44 3.12
C VAL A 61 -7.53 1.29 2.18
N THR A 62 -7.70 1.52 0.89
CA THR A 62 -7.23 0.64 -0.18
C THR A 62 -6.30 1.38 -1.12
N MET A 63 -5.36 0.66 -1.73
CA MET A 63 -4.38 1.22 -2.66
C MET A 63 -4.25 0.36 -3.91
N SER A 64 -4.39 1.00 -5.08
CA SER A 64 -4.29 0.35 -6.38
C SER A 64 -4.03 1.34 -7.52
N PRO A 65 -3.62 0.89 -8.73
CA PRO A 65 -3.90 1.66 -9.94
C PRO A 65 -5.41 1.79 -10.14
N LEU A 66 -5.83 2.75 -10.98
CA LEU A 66 -7.21 2.81 -11.43
C LEU A 66 -7.49 1.58 -12.31
N ALA A 67 -8.51 0.80 -11.95
CA ALA A 67 -8.92 -0.38 -12.69
C ALA A 67 -10.43 -0.61 -12.54
N PRO A 68 -11.17 -1.00 -13.61
CA PRO A 68 -12.60 -1.27 -13.53
C PRO A 68 -12.96 -2.32 -12.46
N LEU A 69 -12.14 -3.36 -12.33
CA LEU A 69 -12.30 -4.39 -11.31
C LEU A 69 -12.26 -3.79 -9.89
N MET A 70 -11.35 -2.85 -9.64
CA MET A 70 -11.23 -2.17 -8.35
C MET A 70 -12.40 -1.25 -8.07
N ALA A 71 -12.83 -0.45 -9.06
CA ALA A 71 -13.97 0.44 -8.90
C ALA A 71 -15.24 -0.33 -8.55
N GLN A 72 -15.51 -1.44 -9.23
CA GLN A 72 -16.66 -2.30 -8.95
C GLN A 72 -16.55 -2.97 -7.58
N ALA A 73 -15.40 -3.58 -7.26
CA ALA A 73 -15.19 -4.26 -5.99
C ALA A 73 -15.31 -3.31 -4.78
N LEU A 74 -14.79 -2.10 -4.90
CA LEU A 74 -14.84 -1.08 -3.86
C LEU A 74 -16.28 -0.60 -3.63
N SER A 75 -17.03 -0.35 -4.69
CA SER A 75 -18.46 0.01 -4.61
C SER A 75 -19.24 -1.08 -3.86
N ASP A 76 -19.09 -2.34 -4.28
CA ASP A 76 -19.75 -3.49 -3.65
C ASP A 76 -19.40 -3.62 -2.17
N ALA A 77 -18.12 -3.57 -1.82
CA ALA A 77 -17.66 -3.73 -0.44
C ALA A 77 -18.17 -2.62 0.47
N GLN A 78 -18.13 -1.36 0.02
CA GLN A 78 -18.64 -0.22 0.78
C GLN A 78 -20.15 -0.34 1.01
N GLN A 79 -20.92 -0.76 0.01
CA GLN A 79 -22.36 -0.97 0.15
C GLN A 79 -22.68 -2.08 1.16
N ARG A 80 -21.97 -3.21 1.10
CA ARG A 80 -22.17 -4.35 2.02
C ARG A 80 -21.75 -4.04 3.45
N ALA A 81 -20.68 -3.27 3.62
CA ALA A 81 -20.15 -2.90 4.93
C ALA A 81 -20.84 -1.68 5.54
N GLY A 82 -21.52 -0.85 4.72
CA GLY A 82 -22.08 0.43 5.16
C GLY A 82 -21.02 1.45 5.57
N ARG A 83 -19.79 1.32 5.07
CA ARG A 83 -18.64 2.14 5.45
C ARG A 83 -17.84 2.54 4.21
N LYS A 84 -17.44 3.82 4.15
CA LYS A 84 -16.56 4.34 3.10
C LYS A 84 -15.14 3.80 3.26
N MET A 85 -14.49 3.53 2.14
CA MET A 85 -13.07 3.20 2.06
C MET A 85 -12.34 4.29 1.26
N HIS A 86 -11.31 4.89 1.84
CA HIS A 86 -10.45 5.84 1.15
C HIS A 86 -9.61 5.11 0.11
N TRP A 87 -9.72 5.55 -1.15
CA TRP A 87 -8.93 4.99 -2.24
C TRP A 87 -7.71 5.87 -2.51
N ILE A 88 -6.53 5.25 -2.38
CA ILE A 88 -5.26 5.74 -2.91
C ILE A 88 -5.10 5.19 -4.32
N ILE A 89 -5.24 6.06 -5.32
CA ILE A 89 -4.96 5.70 -6.71
C ILE A 89 -3.52 6.06 -7.04
N THR A 90 -2.78 5.10 -7.61
CA THR A 90 -1.42 5.31 -8.10
C THR A 90 -1.41 5.40 -9.63
N PRO A 91 -1.68 6.59 -10.23
CA PRO A 91 -1.75 6.72 -11.67
C PRO A 91 -0.36 6.56 -12.30
N TRP A 92 -0.38 6.12 -13.56
CA TRP A 92 0.78 6.12 -14.43
C TRP A 92 0.45 6.87 -15.72
N PHE A 93 1.46 7.52 -16.27
CA PHE A 93 1.44 8.20 -17.56
C PHE A 93 2.87 8.26 -18.09
N GLU A 94 3.00 8.56 -19.39
CA GLU A 94 4.30 8.58 -20.04
C GLU A 94 5.18 9.73 -19.55
N VAL A 95 6.47 9.43 -19.45
CA VAL A 95 7.53 10.36 -19.07
C VAL A 95 8.69 10.18 -20.04
N ASN A 96 9.24 11.29 -20.53
CA ASN A 96 10.42 11.32 -21.38
C ASN A 96 11.54 12.16 -20.73
N ALA A 97 12.62 12.42 -21.48
CA ALA A 97 13.75 13.18 -20.97
C ALA A 97 13.37 14.61 -20.54
N ASP A 98 12.44 15.25 -21.27
CA ASP A 98 12.03 16.63 -21.04
C ASP A 98 10.98 16.79 -19.94
N GLY A 99 10.27 15.70 -19.59
CA GLY A 99 9.30 15.69 -18.50
C GLY A 99 8.12 14.74 -18.74
N PRO A 100 7.07 14.85 -17.93
CA PRO A 100 5.84 14.08 -18.12
C PRO A 100 5.00 14.63 -19.27
N ASP A 101 4.25 13.77 -19.95
CA ASP A 101 3.13 14.20 -20.79
C ASP A 101 2.02 14.74 -19.87
N LEU A 102 1.86 16.06 -19.86
CA LEU A 102 0.94 16.76 -18.95
C LEU A 102 -0.53 16.57 -19.33
N ASP A 103 -0.84 16.35 -20.61
CA ASP A 103 -2.21 16.06 -21.03
C ASP A 103 -2.60 14.64 -20.62
N ALA A 104 -1.67 13.68 -20.73
CA ALA A 104 -1.87 12.34 -20.20
C ALA A 104 -2.00 12.34 -18.66
N ALA A 105 -1.16 13.11 -17.97
CA ALA A 105 -1.26 13.28 -16.52
C ALA A 105 -2.62 13.89 -16.11
N ALA A 106 -3.06 14.95 -16.80
CA ALA A 106 -4.36 15.56 -16.57
C ALA A 106 -5.51 14.56 -16.70
N ARG A 107 -5.54 13.78 -17.80
CA ARG A 107 -6.55 12.72 -18.01
C ARG A 107 -6.54 11.69 -16.88
N ALA A 108 -5.36 11.18 -16.51
CA ALA A 108 -5.24 10.19 -15.43
C ALA A 108 -5.72 10.74 -14.08
N PHE A 109 -5.48 12.02 -13.80
CA PHE A 109 -5.96 12.68 -12.58
C PHE A 109 -7.47 12.95 -12.63
N ASP A 110 -8.02 13.34 -13.77
CA ASP A 110 -9.47 13.51 -13.95
C ASP A 110 -10.22 12.20 -13.75
N GLU A 111 -9.72 11.10 -14.33
CA GLU A 111 -10.27 9.76 -14.14
C GLU A 111 -10.18 9.29 -12.68
N SER A 112 -9.06 9.59 -12.00
CA SER A 112 -8.90 9.28 -10.57
C SER A 112 -9.91 10.04 -9.70
N ALA A 113 -10.13 11.33 -9.99
CA ALA A 113 -11.11 12.15 -9.29
C ALA A 113 -12.55 11.68 -9.55
N ALA A 114 -12.87 11.34 -10.80
CA ALA A 114 -14.17 10.78 -11.19
C ALA A 114 -14.46 9.43 -10.51
N ALA A 115 -13.42 8.63 -10.24
CA ALA A 115 -13.52 7.39 -9.47
C ALA A 115 -13.69 7.61 -7.95
N GLY A 116 -13.67 8.86 -7.48
CA GLY A 116 -13.85 9.21 -6.07
C GLY A 116 -12.61 9.01 -5.20
N ALA A 117 -11.41 9.00 -5.80
CA ALA A 117 -10.18 8.87 -5.05
C ALA A 117 -10.00 10.01 -4.03
N ALA A 118 -9.59 9.66 -2.80
CA ALA A 118 -9.21 10.66 -1.81
C ALA A 118 -7.75 11.12 -2.04
N PHE A 119 -6.92 10.18 -2.50
CA PHE A 119 -5.49 10.34 -2.65
C PHE A 119 -5.08 9.95 -4.06
N CYS A 120 -4.24 10.76 -4.71
CA CYS A 120 -3.73 10.51 -6.05
C CYS A 120 -2.21 10.61 -6.02
N TRP A 121 -1.53 9.47 -6.03
CA TRP A 121 -0.10 9.36 -5.74
C TRP A 121 0.63 8.76 -6.94
N PRO A 122 1.19 9.57 -7.86
CA PRO A 122 1.84 9.08 -9.07
C PRO A 122 2.80 7.91 -8.80
N HIS A 123 2.69 6.88 -9.62
CA HIS A 123 3.41 5.62 -9.48
C HIS A 123 4.93 5.82 -9.61
N THR A 124 5.74 4.92 -9.02
CA THR A 124 7.22 4.88 -9.11
C THR A 124 7.73 5.00 -10.55
N SER A 125 7.03 4.42 -11.52
CA SER A 125 7.41 4.53 -12.93
C SER A 125 7.23 5.94 -13.53
N VAL A 126 6.65 6.88 -12.79
CA VAL A 126 6.64 8.32 -13.08
C VAL A 126 7.66 9.03 -12.20
N THR A 127 7.47 8.94 -10.89
CA THR A 127 8.21 9.71 -9.87
C THR A 127 9.70 9.39 -9.84
N ASP A 128 10.09 8.12 -9.90
CA ASP A 128 11.50 7.73 -9.87
C ASP A 128 12.21 8.07 -11.19
N ARG A 129 11.47 8.09 -12.31
CA ARG A 129 12.00 8.55 -13.61
C ARG A 129 12.18 10.07 -13.68
N LEU A 130 11.45 10.81 -12.85
CA LEU A 130 11.57 12.26 -12.72
C LEU A 130 12.58 12.68 -11.64
N TYR A 131 13.04 11.74 -10.80
CA TYR A 131 14.09 12.01 -9.83
C TYR A 131 15.42 12.29 -10.52
N ASP A 132 16.03 13.40 -10.14
CA ASP A 132 17.37 13.78 -10.57
C ASP A 132 18.28 13.80 -9.33
N GLY A 133 19.23 12.86 -9.28
CA GLY A 133 20.18 12.72 -8.18
C GLY A 133 21.23 13.83 -8.12
N LEU A 134 21.49 14.55 -9.22
CA LEU A 134 22.43 15.66 -9.24
C LEU A 134 21.85 16.88 -8.54
N THR A 135 20.61 17.24 -8.90
CA THR A 135 19.88 18.32 -8.23
C THR A 135 19.21 17.86 -6.94
N ARG A 136 19.12 16.54 -6.71
CA ARG A 136 18.41 15.87 -5.60
C ARG A 136 16.94 16.30 -5.52
N SER A 137 16.30 16.48 -6.67
CA SER A 137 14.92 16.97 -6.79
C SER A 137 14.09 16.04 -7.66
N ILE A 138 12.75 16.15 -7.58
CA ILE A 138 11.83 15.42 -8.45
C ILE A 138 11.30 16.43 -9.47
N ARG A 139 11.78 16.33 -10.72
CA ARG A 139 11.46 17.30 -11.78
C ARG A 139 9.95 17.32 -12.04
N HIS A 140 9.37 18.51 -12.20
CA HIS A 140 7.95 18.76 -12.49
C HIS A 140 6.94 18.28 -11.43
N MET A 141 7.39 17.74 -10.30
CA MET A 141 6.49 17.15 -9.32
C MET A 141 5.63 18.20 -8.61
N ASP A 142 6.15 19.42 -8.43
CA ASP A 142 5.41 20.59 -7.94
C ASP A 142 4.16 20.88 -8.78
N ARG A 143 4.32 20.89 -10.12
CA ARG A 143 3.23 21.08 -11.07
C ARG A 143 2.23 19.92 -11.02
N LEU A 144 2.70 18.68 -10.93
CA LEU A 144 1.82 17.51 -10.81
C LEU A 144 1.01 17.55 -9.51
N CYS A 145 1.63 17.90 -8.38
CA CYS A 145 0.93 18.09 -7.11
C CYS A 145 -0.16 19.18 -7.21
N GLN A 146 0.16 20.31 -7.85
CA GLN A 146 -0.83 21.37 -8.09
C GLN A 146 -2.02 20.87 -8.92
N MET A 147 -1.77 20.12 -10.00
CA MET A 147 -2.82 19.54 -10.85
C MET A 147 -3.72 18.56 -10.09
N ILE A 148 -3.16 17.78 -9.16
CA ILE A 148 -3.90 16.88 -8.27
C ILE A 148 -4.79 17.68 -7.31
N ARG A 149 -4.23 18.73 -6.68
CA ARG A 149 -4.97 19.63 -5.76
C ARG A 149 -6.14 20.32 -6.45
N GLN A 150 -5.96 20.80 -7.67
CA GLN A 150 -7.02 21.44 -8.47
C GLN A 150 -8.24 20.53 -8.68
N ARG A 151 -8.06 19.21 -8.59
CA ARG A 151 -9.11 18.20 -8.71
C ARG A 151 -9.67 17.76 -7.35
N GLY A 152 -9.30 18.45 -6.27
CA GLY A 152 -9.78 18.17 -4.91
C GLY A 152 -9.17 16.93 -4.25
N MET A 153 -8.15 16.32 -4.85
CA MET A 153 -7.47 15.14 -4.30
C MET A 153 -6.23 15.53 -3.50
N ILE A 154 -5.77 14.62 -2.64
CA ILE A 154 -4.56 14.81 -1.85
C ILE A 154 -3.35 14.18 -2.57
N PRO A 155 -2.34 14.97 -2.96
CA PRO A 155 -1.12 14.51 -3.57
C PRO A 155 -0.25 13.75 -2.56
N GLY A 156 0.51 12.83 -3.13
CA GLY A 156 1.53 12.00 -2.50
C GLY A 156 2.38 11.43 -3.63
N LEU A 157 3.27 10.50 -3.31
CA LEU A 157 4.07 9.86 -4.34
C LEU A 157 4.36 8.41 -4.00
N SER A 158 4.63 7.61 -5.03
CA SER A 158 5.19 6.28 -4.87
C SER A 158 6.65 6.27 -5.26
N THR A 159 7.48 5.48 -4.57
CA THR A 159 8.89 5.36 -4.96
C THR A 159 9.44 3.98 -4.62
N HIS A 160 10.38 3.53 -5.45
CA HIS A 160 11.28 2.43 -5.16
C HIS A 160 12.66 2.89 -4.71
N LEU A 161 12.93 4.20 -4.75
CA LEU A 161 14.20 4.84 -4.40
C LEU A 161 14.02 5.69 -3.13
N PRO A 162 14.48 5.24 -1.96
CA PRO A 162 14.33 5.98 -0.70
C PRO A 162 14.82 7.44 -0.76
N GLU A 163 15.78 7.76 -1.63
CA GLU A 163 16.29 9.12 -1.86
C GLU A 163 15.21 10.09 -2.37
N VAL A 164 14.16 9.60 -3.02
CA VAL A 164 13.02 10.41 -3.48
C VAL A 164 12.26 11.01 -2.30
N ILE A 165 12.20 10.30 -1.15
CA ILE A 165 11.62 10.84 0.09
C ILE A 165 12.46 12.04 0.57
N LEU A 166 13.78 11.89 0.60
CA LEU A 166 14.70 12.96 0.99
C LEU A 166 14.59 14.18 0.07
N ALA A 167 14.46 13.93 -1.24
CA ALA A 167 14.26 14.98 -2.24
C ALA A 167 12.97 15.76 -1.98
N ALA A 168 11.84 15.06 -1.82
CA ALA A 168 10.54 15.66 -1.57
C ALA A 168 10.51 16.47 -0.26
N ASP A 169 11.06 15.90 0.83
CA ASP A 169 11.16 16.58 2.11
C ASP A 169 12.01 17.85 2.02
N ARG A 170 13.17 17.77 1.38
CA ARG A 170 14.12 18.88 1.27
C ARG A 170 13.57 20.03 0.43
N THR A 171 12.86 19.73 -0.66
CA THR A 171 12.23 20.76 -1.50
C THR A 171 10.91 21.28 -0.94
N GLY A 172 10.39 20.68 0.14
CA GLY A 172 9.10 21.06 0.70
C GLY A 172 7.94 20.76 -0.24
N LEU A 173 8.05 19.68 -1.02
CA LEU A 173 7.05 19.29 -2.00
C LEU A 173 5.68 19.09 -1.31
N ASP A 174 4.60 19.56 -1.93
CA ASP A 174 3.23 19.37 -1.43
C ASP A 174 2.79 17.91 -1.63
N VAL A 175 3.24 17.03 -0.72
CA VAL A 175 2.85 15.63 -0.63
C VAL A 175 2.47 15.30 0.80
N ALA A 176 1.44 14.49 0.97
CA ALA A 176 0.93 14.11 2.27
C ALA A 176 1.55 12.83 2.84
N SER A 177 2.08 11.96 1.97
CA SER A 177 2.69 10.67 2.32
C SER A 177 3.59 10.16 1.18
N TYR A 178 4.39 9.14 1.49
CA TYR A 178 5.31 8.45 0.59
C TYR A 178 4.99 6.96 0.55
N ILE A 179 4.81 6.35 -0.63
CA ILE A 179 4.87 4.88 -0.74
C ILE A 179 6.32 4.45 -0.87
N CYS A 180 6.78 3.56 0.02
CA CYS A 180 8.14 3.03 0.00
C CYS A 180 8.15 1.55 0.36
N MET A 181 9.08 0.79 -0.23
CA MET A 181 9.26 -0.62 0.14
C MET A 181 9.96 -0.75 1.48
N TYR A 182 9.46 -1.64 2.34
CA TYR A 182 10.11 -1.96 3.61
C TYR A 182 9.73 -3.37 4.07
N ASN A 183 10.71 -4.28 4.14
CA ASN A 183 10.49 -5.66 4.57
C ASN A 183 11.77 -6.31 5.11
N CYS A 184 11.62 -7.35 5.93
CA CYS A 184 12.74 -8.00 6.62
C CYS A 184 13.66 -8.82 5.70
N ALA A 185 13.28 -9.04 4.44
CA ALA A 185 14.07 -9.80 3.47
C ALA A 185 14.88 -8.90 2.53
N GLY A 186 14.77 -7.57 2.65
CA GLY A 186 15.38 -6.63 1.68
C GLY A 186 14.81 -6.77 0.26
N PHE A 187 13.68 -7.47 0.10
CA PHE A 187 13.16 -7.82 -1.22
C PHE A 187 12.75 -6.57 -1.99
N LEU A 188 13.36 -6.38 -3.17
CA LEU A 188 13.21 -5.22 -4.06
C LEU A 188 13.67 -3.88 -3.47
N MET A 189 14.22 -3.85 -2.26
CA MET A 189 14.77 -2.63 -1.68
C MET A 189 16.13 -2.32 -2.33
N PRO A 190 16.41 -1.08 -2.76
CA PRO A 190 17.66 -0.74 -3.43
C PRO A 190 18.83 -0.54 -2.45
N ILE A 191 18.55 -0.45 -1.16
CA ILE A 191 19.50 -0.21 -0.08
C ILE A 191 19.19 -1.15 1.10
N GLU A 192 20.12 -1.25 2.04
CA GLU A 192 20.00 -2.07 3.23
C GLU A 192 18.81 -1.65 4.11
N ILE A 193 18.31 -2.61 4.87
CA ILE A 193 17.08 -2.46 5.66
C ILE A 193 17.21 -1.35 6.71
N ASP A 194 18.37 -1.22 7.33
CA ASP A 194 18.67 -0.20 8.35
C ASP A 194 18.78 1.21 7.74
N TRP A 195 19.36 1.37 6.55
CA TRP A 195 19.34 2.62 5.81
C TRP A 195 17.92 3.03 5.40
N ALA A 196 17.14 2.10 4.84
CA ALA A 196 15.75 2.36 4.51
C ALA A 196 14.94 2.76 5.76
N ARG A 197 15.14 2.04 6.88
CA ARG A 197 14.53 2.40 8.17
C ARG A 197 14.90 3.81 8.58
N ARG A 198 16.18 4.18 8.52
CA ARG A 198 16.65 5.52 8.89
C ARG A 198 15.92 6.60 8.10
N ILE A 199 15.84 6.45 6.77
CA ILE A 199 15.14 7.40 5.89
C ILE A 199 13.66 7.48 6.26
N ILE A 200 13.00 6.34 6.50
CA ILE A 200 11.60 6.31 6.93
C ILE A 200 11.43 7.06 8.25
N HIS A 201 12.32 6.86 9.22
CA HIS A 201 12.23 7.53 10.52
C HIS A 201 12.44 9.04 10.45
N GLU A 202 13.38 9.47 9.60
CA GLU A 202 13.73 10.88 9.39
C GLU A 202 12.74 11.61 8.45
N ALA A 203 11.83 10.89 7.77
CA ALA A 203 10.88 11.48 6.83
C ALA A 203 9.94 12.48 7.51
N ARG A 204 9.66 13.64 6.90
CA ARG A 204 8.83 14.70 7.53
C ARG A 204 7.34 14.37 7.57
N LYS A 205 6.90 13.40 6.76
CA LYS A 205 5.51 12.94 6.66
C LYS A 205 5.44 11.44 6.94
N PRO A 206 4.24 10.90 7.27
CA PRO A 206 4.02 9.47 7.33
C PRO A 206 4.49 8.75 6.06
N VAL A 207 5.03 7.55 6.21
CA VAL A 207 5.38 6.67 5.10
C VAL A 207 4.37 5.54 5.03
N THR A 208 3.77 5.35 3.86
CA THR A 208 2.92 4.20 3.53
C THR A 208 3.79 3.07 2.99
N THR A 209 4.23 2.18 3.87
CA THR A 209 5.12 1.08 3.48
C THR A 209 4.39 0.00 2.68
N ILE A 210 5.10 -0.65 1.76
CA ILE A 210 4.60 -1.77 0.96
C ILE A 210 5.50 -2.99 1.05
N LYS A 211 4.91 -4.12 0.67
CA LYS A 211 5.54 -5.44 0.54
C LYS A 211 6.10 -6.00 1.87
N PRO A 212 5.42 -5.88 3.03
CA PRO A 212 5.97 -6.35 4.32
C PRO A 212 6.26 -7.85 4.33
N MET A 213 5.62 -8.63 3.44
CA MET A 213 5.79 -10.08 3.29
C MET A 213 6.67 -10.46 2.07
N ALA A 214 7.46 -9.52 1.53
CA ALA A 214 8.34 -9.75 0.38
C ALA A 214 7.64 -10.45 -0.81
N ALA A 215 6.41 -9.99 -1.10
CA ALA A 215 5.53 -10.57 -2.10
C ALA A 215 5.26 -12.09 -1.91
N GLY A 216 5.08 -12.53 -0.66
CA GLY A 216 4.78 -13.92 -0.30
C GLY A 216 6.01 -14.80 -0.04
N ARG A 217 7.22 -14.25 -0.10
CA ARG A 217 8.46 -14.96 0.28
C ARG A 217 8.64 -15.05 1.80
N VAL A 218 8.00 -14.14 2.54
CA VAL A 218 8.02 -14.09 4.00
C VAL A 218 6.61 -14.30 4.51
N MET A 219 6.45 -15.19 5.50
CA MET A 219 5.17 -15.44 6.14
C MET A 219 4.65 -14.19 6.89
N PRO A 220 3.34 -13.95 6.97
CA PRO A 220 2.78 -12.84 7.75
C PRO A 220 3.28 -12.80 9.19
N TYR A 221 3.46 -13.97 9.82
CA TYR A 221 3.99 -14.09 11.19
C TYR A 221 5.42 -13.55 11.38
N VAL A 222 6.19 -13.40 10.31
CA VAL A 222 7.55 -12.85 10.37
C VAL A 222 7.56 -11.41 9.88
N GLY A 223 6.92 -11.15 8.73
CA GLY A 223 6.94 -9.85 8.08
C GLY A 223 6.19 -8.76 8.86
N LEU A 224 5.01 -9.09 9.42
CA LEU A 224 4.19 -8.10 10.11
C LEU A 224 4.79 -7.65 11.45
N PRO A 225 5.26 -8.54 12.35
CA PRO A 225 5.94 -8.10 13.57
C PRO A 225 7.16 -7.25 13.28
N PHE A 226 7.95 -7.60 12.25
CA PHE A 226 9.09 -6.79 11.83
C PHE A 226 8.68 -5.36 11.50
N VAL A 227 7.74 -5.15 10.57
CA VAL A 227 7.37 -3.78 10.17
C VAL A 227 6.68 -3.01 11.29
N TRP A 228 5.78 -3.64 12.06
CA TRP A 228 5.08 -2.95 13.15
C TRP A 228 6.01 -2.53 14.29
N THR A 229 7.03 -3.33 14.59
CA THR A 229 8.00 -3.02 15.66
C THR A 229 9.01 -1.96 15.23
N THR A 230 9.26 -1.83 13.93
CA THR A 230 10.37 -1.03 13.41
C THR A 230 9.95 0.29 12.78
N LEU A 231 8.68 0.44 12.38
CA LEU A 231 8.12 1.68 11.87
C LEU A 231 7.69 2.64 12.99
N ARG A 232 7.44 3.90 12.65
CA ARG A 232 6.91 4.89 13.58
C ARG A 232 5.41 4.71 13.75
N ASP A 233 4.85 5.27 14.82
CA ASP A 233 3.41 5.19 15.10
C ASP A 233 2.53 5.92 14.09
N CYS A 234 3.10 6.84 13.31
CA CYS A 234 2.39 7.52 12.24
C CYS A 234 2.41 6.78 10.90
N ASP A 235 3.30 5.80 10.71
CA ASP A 235 3.51 5.11 9.44
C ASP A 235 2.43 4.04 9.19
N LEU A 236 2.23 3.72 7.91
CA LEU A 236 1.22 2.78 7.44
C LEU A 236 1.87 1.53 6.84
N VAL A 237 1.14 0.41 6.86
CA VAL A 237 1.55 -0.89 6.33
C VAL A 237 0.55 -1.38 5.30
N THR A 238 0.99 -1.52 4.06
CA THR A 238 0.17 -2.04 2.97
C THR A 238 0.38 -3.55 2.80
N VAL A 239 -0.70 -4.30 2.93
CA VAL A 239 -0.72 -5.77 2.77
C VAL A 239 -1.49 -6.17 1.53
N GLY A 240 -0.95 -7.13 0.77
CA GLY A 240 -1.70 -7.79 -0.30
C GLY A 240 -2.14 -9.17 0.16
N THR A 241 -3.42 -9.46 0.02
CA THR A 241 -4.03 -10.76 0.32
C THR A 241 -4.88 -11.20 -0.86
N LEU A 242 -5.08 -12.49 -1.06
CA LEU A 242 -5.89 -13.03 -2.15
C LEU A 242 -7.32 -13.38 -1.69
N THR A 243 -7.48 -13.78 -0.44
CA THR A 243 -8.73 -14.32 0.11
C THR A 243 -9.19 -13.59 1.38
N PRO A 244 -10.48 -13.68 1.75
CA PRO A 244 -10.98 -13.16 3.03
C PRO A 244 -10.26 -13.76 4.25
N ASP A 245 -9.84 -15.03 4.19
CA ASP A 245 -9.15 -15.70 5.30
C ASP A 245 -7.74 -15.13 5.50
N GLU A 246 -7.01 -14.90 4.41
CA GLU A 246 -5.72 -14.20 4.46
C GLU A 246 -5.87 -12.77 5.01
N ALA A 247 -6.95 -12.06 4.64
CA ALA A 247 -7.25 -10.74 5.21
C ALA A 247 -7.48 -10.80 6.72
N ARG A 248 -8.25 -11.77 7.23
CA ARG A 248 -8.45 -11.96 8.68
C ARG A 248 -7.12 -12.28 9.38
N GLU A 249 -6.29 -13.12 8.79
CA GLU A 249 -4.99 -13.48 9.37
C GLU A 249 -4.07 -12.26 9.51
N VAL A 250 -3.90 -11.47 8.44
CA VAL A 250 -3.01 -10.29 8.49
C VAL A 250 -3.54 -9.21 9.44
N ILE A 251 -4.86 -9.03 9.54
CA ILE A 251 -5.48 -8.11 10.50
C ILE A 251 -5.20 -8.57 11.92
N GLU A 252 -5.46 -9.84 12.24
CA GLU A 252 -5.27 -10.39 13.58
C GLU A 252 -3.81 -10.35 14.01
N ILE A 253 -2.87 -10.73 13.13
CA ILE A 253 -1.43 -10.63 13.44
C ILE A 253 -1.03 -9.18 13.66
N SER A 254 -1.52 -8.24 12.84
CA SER A 254 -1.18 -6.83 12.99
C SER A 254 -1.72 -6.25 14.30
N LEU A 255 -2.98 -6.51 14.64
CA LEU A 255 -3.57 -6.09 15.91
C LEU A 255 -2.82 -6.70 17.09
N ALA A 256 -2.48 -7.99 17.03
CA ALA A 256 -1.72 -8.65 18.08
C ALA A 256 -0.34 -7.97 18.31
N CYS A 257 0.37 -7.61 17.24
CA CYS A 257 1.64 -6.88 17.34
C CYS A 257 1.46 -5.52 18.01
N LEU A 258 0.46 -4.75 17.57
CA LEU A 258 0.18 -3.40 18.08
C LEU A 258 -0.32 -3.41 19.53
N GLU A 259 -1.00 -4.48 19.94
CA GLU A 259 -1.50 -4.69 21.30
C GLU A 259 -0.49 -5.39 22.23
N GLY A 260 0.70 -5.75 21.72
CA GLY A 260 1.74 -6.43 22.52
C GLY A 260 1.35 -7.84 22.97
N ARG A 261 0.54 -8.55 22.18
CA ARG A 261 0.03 -9.90 22.51
C ARG A 261 0.36 -10.92 21.42
N GLN A 262 0.12 -12.19 21.74
CA GLN A 262 0.18 -13.26 20.74
C GLN A 262 -1.06 -13.23 19.82
N PRO A 263 -0.90 -13.52 18.52
CA PRO A 263 -2.03 -13.64 17.61
C PRO A 263 -2.83 -14.91 17.88
N ARG A 264 -4.16 -14.79 17.87
CA ARG A 264 -5.12 -15.89 18.01
C ARG A 264 -5.43 -16.45 16.64
N ARG A 265 -4.87 -17.60 16.31
CA ARG A 265 -5.07 -18.24 15.01
C ARG A 265 -4.92 -19.74 15.10
N ASP A 266 -5.56 -20.42 14.17
CA ASP A 266 -5.33 -21.83 13.94
C ASP A 266 -4.06 -22.02 13.12
N LEU A 267 -3.22 -22.95 13.54
CA LEU A 267 -2.06 -23.34 12.76
C LEU A 267 -2.46 -24.39 11.73
N GLN A 268 -1.88 -24.28 10.53
CA GLN A 268 -2.04 -25.31 9.51
C GLN A 268 -1.51 -26.66 10.06
N ALA A 269 -2.43 -27.61 10.21
CA ALA A 269 -2.12 -28.95 10.69
C ALA A 269 -1.92 -29.93 9.52
N THR A 270 -0.91 -30.79 9.63
CA THR A 270 -0.68 -31.93 8.75
C THR A 270 -0.53 -33.18 9.60
N ARG A 271 -0.65 -34.37 8.99
CA ARG A 271 -0.44 -35.64 9.70
C ARG A 271 0.91 -35.70 10.44
N SER A 272 1.95 -35.08 9.87
CA SER A 272 3.29 -34.96 10.47
C SER A 272 3.35 -34.10 11.73
N LYS A 273 2.32 -33.30 12.04
CA LYS A 273 2.26 -32.43 13.22
C LYS A 273 1.42 -33.05 14.35
N LYS A 274 0.89 -34.26 14.18
CA LYS A 274 0.02 -34.91 15.18
C LYS A 274 0.70 -35.03 16.56
N THR A 275 1.98 -35.37 16.58
CA THR A 275 2.78 -35.46 17.81
C THR A 275 2.99 -34.12 18.53
N LEU A 276 2.67 -32.99 17.88
CA LEU A 276 2.77 -31.65 18.46
C LEU A 276 1.44 -31.17 19.05
N THR A 277 0.34 -31.89 18.78
CA THR A 277 -1.03 -31.50 19.18
C THR A 277 -1.71 -32.52 20.09
N ASP A 278 -1.18 -33.74 20.17
CA ASP A 278 -1.67 -34.74 21.12
C ASP A 278 -1.26 -34.31 22.54
N PRO A 279 -2.19 -34.20 23.50
CA PRO A 279 -1.84 -33.98 24.89
C PRO A 279 -1.03 -35.18 25.40
N THR A 280 0.13 -34.91 26.01
CA THR A 280 0.90 -35.91 26.77
C THR A 280 0.11 -36.44 27.94
#